data_AF-A0A662A8C2-F1
#
_entry.id   AF-A0A662A8C2-F1
#
_cell.length_a   1.000
_cell.length_b   1.000
_cell.length_c   1.000
_cell.angle_alpha   90.00
_cell.angle_beta   90.00
_cell.angle_gamma   90.00
#
_symmetry.space_group_name_H-M   'P 1'
#
loop_
_entity.id
_entity.type
_entity.pdbx_description
1 polymer ?
#
loop_
_entity_poly.entity_id
_entity_poly.type
_entity_poly.pdbx_seq_one_letter_code
_entity_poly.pdbx_strand_id
1 'polypeptide(L)'
;MTLKFAFATDDGKTYIDRHFGDADYYDIYEISSNESKFIKRIVNTTEEDDEEIHADPKKAKSVVDLLKIEAVQVVISKVFGPNIKRIKKKFVCGLFNDQQISDSIKTIQEKMNVFTDEWEKGEIRNHINLKTGI
;
A
#
# COMPACT_ATOMS: atom_id res chain seq x y z
N MET A 1 -17.28 -0.85 -6.99
CA MET A 1 -16.34 0.28 -6.80
C MET A 1 -14.93 -0.25 -6.97
N THR A 2 -14.03 0.55 -7.53
CA THR A 2 -12.62 0.19 -7.74
C THR A 2 -11.75 1.12 -6.92
N LEU A 3 -10.76 0.58 -6.20
CA LEU A 3 -9.76 1.36 -5.45
C LEU A 3 -8.35 1.04 -5.95
N LYS A 4 -7.42 1.99 -5.79
CA LYS A 4 -6.00 1.78 -5.99
C LYS A 4 -5.32 1.34 -4.70
N PHE A 5 -4.64 0.22 -4.80
CA PHE A 5 -3.90 -0.44 -3.74
C PHE A 5 -2.40 -0.31 -4.01
N ALA A 6 -1.61 -0.06 -2.98
CA ALA A 6 -0.16 -0.16 -3.00
C ALA A 6 0.30 -1.32 -2.11
N PHE A 7 1.14 -2.18 -2.67
CA PHE A 7 1.72 -3.32 -1.97
C PHE A 7 3.22 -3.10 -1.80
N ALA A 8 3.70 -3.18 -0.55
CA ALA A 8 5.12 -3.05 -0.21
C ALA A 8 5.88 -4.34 -0.50
N THR A 9 6.90 -4.27 -1.36
CA THR A 9 7.64 -5.43 -1.88
C THR A 9 9.03 -5.06 -2.36
N ASP A 10 9.95 -6.03 -2.37
CA ASP A 10 11.28 -5.87 -2.97
C ASP A 10 11.43 -6.61 -4.30
N ASP A 11 10.53 -7.55 -4.58
CA ASP A 11 10.61 -8.43 -5.76
C ASP A 11 9.36 -8.37 -6.65
N GLY A 12 8.24 -7.83 -6.16
CA GLY A 12 6.96 -7.82 -6.84
C GLY A 12 6.04 -9.00 -6.62
N LYS A 13 6.47 -9.94 -5.80
CA LYS A 13 5.81 -11.22 -5.60
C LYS A 13 5.46 -11.40 -4.15
N THR A 14 6.39 -11.06 -3.27
CA THR A 14 6.30 -11.29 -1.84
C THR A 14 6.20 -10.00 -1.05
N TYR A 15 5.50 -10.06 0.08
CA TYR A 15 5.51 -8.98 1.04
C TYR A 15 6.82 -8.96 1.82
N ILE A 16 7.35 -7.75 2.03
CA ILE A 16 8.44 -7.51 2.97
C ILE A 16 8.02 -7.85 4.41
N ASP A 17 8.97 -8.34 5.21
CA ASP A 17 8.78 -8.62 6.64
C ASP A 17 9.18 -7.43 7.55
N ARG A 18 9.71 -6.36 6.96
CA ARG A 18 10.00 -5.06 7.63
C ARG A 18 8.82 -4.09 7.50
N HIS A 19 8.97 -2.84 7.94
CA HIS A 19 7.85 -1.89 7.91
C HIS A 19 7.52 -1.49 6.48
N PHE A 20 6.23 -1.22 6.21
CA PHE A 20 5.75 -0.72 4.92
C PHE A 20 6.61 0.39 4.29
N GLY A 21 7.12 1.32 5.11
CA GLY A 21 7.92 2.45 4.62
C GLY A 21 9.32 2.09 4.14
N ASP A 22 9.81 0.90 4.50
CA ASP A 22 11.18 0.45 4.26
C ASP A 22 11.28 -0.38 2.96
N ALA A 23 10.17 -0.61 2.25
CA ALA A 23 10.16 -1.42 1.02
C ALA A 23 10.94 -0.75 -0.11
N ASP A 24 11.61 -1.54 -0.95
CA ASP A 24 12.31 -0.99 -2.11
C ASP A 24 11.33 -0.51 -3.18
N TYR A 25 10.16 -1.18 -3.26
CA TYR A 25 9.13 -0.88 -4.25
C TYR A 25 7.71 -0.88 -3.68
N TYR A 26 6.84 -0.14 -4.37
CA TYR A 26 5.40 -0.19 -4.22
C TYR A 26 4.75 -0.61 -5.53
N ASP A 27 4.13 -1.79 -5.54
CA ASP A 27 3.35 -2.25 -6.67
C ASP A 27 1.92 -1.71 -6.57
N ILE A 28 1.49 -1.00 -7.60
CA ILE A 28 0.18 -0.35 -7.66
C ILE A 28 -0.78 -1.21 -8.48
N TYR A 29 -1.93 -1.52 -7.87
CA TYR A 29 -3.02 -2.23 -8.52
C TYR A 29 -4.31 -1.44 -8.43
N GLU A 30 -5.16 -1.56 -9.45
CA GLU A 30 -6.58 -1.24 -9.36
C GLU A 30 -7.34 -2.53 -9.08
N ILE A 31 -8.12 -2.55 -8.00
CA ILE A 31 -8.86 -3.74 -7.57
C ILE A 31 -10.32 -3.38 -7.32
N SER A 32 -11.21 -4.21 -7.85
CA SER A 32 -12.64 -4.26 -7.54
C SER A 32 -13.01 -5.66 -7.06
N SER A 33 -14.28 -5.90 -6.73
CA SER A 33 -14.75 -7.23 -6.34
C SER A 33 -14.57 -8.30 -7.43
N ASN A 34 -14.46 -7.90 -8.70
CA ASN A 34 -14.50 -8.82 -9.84
C ASN A 34 -13.18 -8.85 -10.63
N GLU A 35 -12.36 -7.81 -10.53
CA GLU A 35 -11.12 -7.68 -11.30
C GLU A 35 -9.99 -7.09 -10.48
N SER A 36 -8.77 -7.43 -10.88
CA SER A 36 -7.54 -6.85 -10.36
C SER A 36 -6.60 -6.56 -11.53
N LYS A 37 -6.06 -5.36 -11.61
CA LYS A 37 -5.16 -4.93 -12.68
C LYS A 37 -3.90 -4.32 -12.10
N PHE A 38 -2.75 -4.90 -12.43
CA PHE A 38 -1.47 -4.25 -12.15
C PHE A 38 -1.33 -3.00 -13.01
N ILE A 39 -1.02 -1.87 -12.38
CA ILE A 39 -0.88 -0.58 -13.06
C ILE A 39 0.60 -0.29 -13.32
N LYS A 40 1.43 -0.30 -12.28
CA LYS A 40 2.87 -0.05 -12.36
C LYS A 40 3.56 -0.35 -11.04
N ARG A 41 4.89 -0.44 -11.10
CA ARG A 41 5.79 -0.43 -9.95
C ARG A 41 6.36 0.97 -9.74
N ILE A 42 6.55 1.34 -8.48
CA ILE A 42 7.19 2.58 -8.07
C ILE A 42 8.37 2.25 -7.18
N VAL A 43 9.51 2.92 -7.42
CA VAL A 43 10.70 2.82 -6.58
C VAL A 43 10.53 3.71 -5.34
N ASN A 44 10.87 3.18 -4.18
CA ASN A 44 10.91 3.96 -2.95
C ASN A 44 12.20 4.81 -2.91
N THR A 45 12.07 6.09 -3.25
CA THR A 45 13.18 7.05 -3.25
C THR A 45 13.27 7.86 -1.96
N THR A 46 12.61 7.41 -0.88
CA THR A 46 12.45 8.21 0.34
C THR A 46 13.56 7.99 1.38
N GLU A 47 14.40 6.97 1.19
CA GLU A 47 15.57 6.68 2.04
C GLU A 47 16.90 7.12 1.39
N GLU A 48 16.96 7.31 0.07
CA GLU A 48 18.18 7.67 -0.65
C GLU A 48 18.42 9.19 -0.66
N ASP A 49 19.22 9.65 0.30
CA ASP A 49 19.99 10.91 0.24
C ASP A 49 21.31 10.68 -0.54
N ASP A 50 21.29 9.94 -1.65
CA ASP A 50 22.47 9.73 -2.51
C ASP A 50 22.46 10.66 -3.74
N GLU A 51 23.58 11.35 -3.93
CA GLU A 51 23.76 12.56 -4.73
C GLU A 51 23.80 12.37 -6.27
N GLU A 52 23.44 11.22 -6.83
CA GLU A 52 23.63 10.93 -8.27
C GLU A 52 22.42 10.36 -9.02
N ILE A 53 21.25 11.01 -8.93
CA ILE A 53 20.16 10.75 -9.88
C ILE A 53 19.64 12.05 -10.49
N HIS A 54 19.81 12.19 -11.81
CA HIS A 54 19.47 13.36 -12.59
C HIS A 54 17.97 13.73 -12.51
N ALA A 55 17.71 14.82 -11.80
CA ALA A 55 16.70 15.87 -12.00
C ALA A 55 15.39 15.54 -12.76
N ASP A 56 14.34 15.18 -12.01
CA ASP A 56 12.94 15.54 -12.33
C ASP A 56 12.15 15.78 -11.01
N PRO A 57 11.18 16.70 -10.94
CA PRO A 57 11.34 17.94 -10.17
C PRO A 57 10.59 17.96 -8.82
N LYS A 58 10.08 16.82 -8.35
CA LYS A 58 9.10 16.73 -7.26
C LYS A 58 9.41 15.57 -6.30
N LYS A 59 10.63 15.51 -5.76
CA LYS A 59 11.05 14.51 -4.77
C LYS A 59 10.00 14.41 -3.66
N ALA A 60 9.19 13.34 -3.69
CA ALA A 60 8.23 13.08 -2.66
C ALA A 60 9.01 12.96 -1.34
N LYS A 61 8.79 13.89 -0.41
CA LYS A 61 9.55 13.95 0.86
C LYS A 61 9.21 12.79 1.80
N SER A 62 8.22 11.98 1.44
CA SER A 62 7.74 10.86 2.20
C SER A 62 7.04 9.85 1.30
N VAL A 63 6.96 8.60 1.76
CA VAL A 63 6.18 7.53 1.11
C VAL A 63 4.71 7.96 0.93
N VAL A 64 4.18 8.76 1.86
CA VAL A 64 2.81 9.29 1.77
C VAL A 64 2.63 10.18 0.55
N ASP A 65 3.59 11.07 0.28
CA ASP A 65 3.50 11.98 -0.86
C ASP A 65 3.66 11.21 -2.18
N LEU A 66 4.56 10.22 -2.20
CA LEU A 66 4.80 9.34 -3.34
C LEU A 66 3.50 8.63 -3.75
N LEU A 67 2.81 8.02 -2.79
CA LEU A 67 1.60 7.25 -3.06
C LEU A 67 0.37 8.13 -3.32
N LYS A 68 0.33 9.35 -2.77
CA LYS A 68 -0.74 10.32 -3.07
C LYS A 68 -0.72 10.82 -4.50
N ILE A 69 0.47 11.03 -5.07
CA ILE A 69 0.62 11.42 -6.50
C ILE A 69 -0.07 10.39 -7.41
N GLU A 70 -0.08 9.14 -6.97
CA GLU A 70 -0.65 8.01 -7.69
C GLU A 70 -2.13 7.77 -7.40
N ALA A 71 -2.72 8.63 -6.57
CA ALA A 71 -4.07 8.53 -6.07
C ALA A 71 -4.35 7.18 -5.40
N VAL A 72 -3.35 6.60 -4.71
CA VAL A 72 -3.54 5.38 -3.90
C VAL A 72 -4.52 5.68 -2.77
N GLN A 73 -5.49 4.79 -2.58
CA GLN A 73 -6.44 4.86 -1.47
C GLN A 73 -6.10 3.87 -0.34
N VAL A 74 -5.53 2.72 -0.70
CA VAL A 74 -5.28 1.62 0.23
C VAL A 74 -3.81 1.21 0.18
N VAL A 75 -3.20 1.02 1.35
CA VAL A 75 -1.83 0.51 1.48
C VAL A 75 -1.84 -0.82 2.22
N ILE A 76 -1.11 -1.80 1.70
CA ILE A 76 -1.11 -3.17 2.20
C ILE A 76 0.31 -3.59 2.60
N SER A 77 0.42 -4.16 3.80
CA SER A 77 1.70 -4.68 4.33
C SER A 77 1.48 -5.73 5.41
N LYS A 78 2.53 -6.50 5.71
CA LYS A 78 2.60 -7.33 6.92
C LYS A 78 2.83 -6.51 8.18
N VAL A 79 3.62 -5.43 8.08
CA VAL A 79 4.05 -4.64 9.25
C VAL A 79 3.94 -3.15 8.92
N PHE A 80 3.27 -2.41 9.80
CA PHE A 80 3.31 -0.95 9.78
C PHE A 80 4.10 -0.46 10.98
N GLY A 81 4.96 0.54 10.74
CA GLY A 81 5.76 1.17 11.80
C GLY A 81 4.93 2.06 12.75
N PRO A 82 5.59 2.69 13.74
CA PRO A 82 4.94 3.49 14.79
C PRO A 82 4.09 4.66 14.24
N ASN A 83 4.36 5.09 13.01
CA ASN A 83 3.67 6.18 12.33
C ASN A 83 2.30 5.80 11.74
N ILE A 84 1.82 4.56 11.88
CA ILE A 84 0.53 4.11 11.33
C ILE A 84 -0.66 5.02 11.72
N LYS A 85 -0.64 5.60 12.94
CA LYS A 85 -1.69 6.54 13.40
C LYS A 85 -1.81 7.78 12.51
N ARG A 86 -0.71 8.22 11.88
CA ARG A 86 -0.70 9.34 10.93
C ARG A 86 -1.10 8.88 9.53
N ILE A 87 -0.57 7.73 9.10
CA ILE A 87 -0.80 7.16 7.76
C ILE A 87 -2.27 6.79 7.55
N LYS A 88 -2.93 6.20 8.56
CA LYS A 88 -4.33 5.80 8.48
C LYS A 88 -5.30 6.95 8.22
N LYS A 89 -4.92 8.20 8.52
CA LYS A 89 -5.75 9.38 8.18
C LYS A 89 -5.76 9.67 6.67
N LYS A 90 -4.77 9.16 5.94
CA LYS A 90 -4.54 9.44 4.51
C LYS A 90 -4.86 8.25 3.62
N PHE A 91 -4.65 7.03 4.11
CA PHE A 91 -4.93 5.79 3.40
C PHE A 91 -5.68 4.80 4.29
N VAL A 92 -6.44 3.88 3.70
CA VAL A 92 -6.85 2.66 4.40
C VAL A 92 -5.61 1.77 4.54
N CYS A 93 -5.28 1.35 5.76
CA CYS A 93 -4.12 0.50 6.03
C CYS A 93 -4.59 -0.94 6.25
N GLY A 94 -4.25 -1.85 5.34
CA GLY A 94 -4.58 -3.28 5.45
C GLY A 94 -3.38 -4.09 5.94
N LEU A 95 -3.55 -4.81 7.06
CA LEU A 95 -2.55 -5.75 7.57
C LEU A 95 -2.86 -7.17 7.10
N PHE A 96 -1.90 -7.80 6.43
CA PHE A 96 -1.99 -9.17 5.93
C PHE A 96 -0.89 -10.05 6.54
N ASN A 97 -1.09 -11.37 6.50
CA ASN A 97 -0.05 -12.35 6.88
C ASN A 97 0.38 -13.23 5.69
N ASP A 98 -0.24 -13.05 4.51
CA ASP A 98 0.14 -13.79 3.31
C ASP A 98 1.60 -13.54 2.95
N GLN A 99 2.27 -14.56 2.43
CA GLN A 99 3.62 -14.39 1.90
C GLN A 99 3.59 -13.72 0.53
N GLN A 100 2.67 -14.13 -0.34
CA GLN A 100 2.56 -13.64 -1.72
C GLN A 100 1.46 -12.57 -1.85
N ILE A 101 1.73 -11.55 -2.66
CA ILE A 101 0.78 -10.49 -2.98
C ILE A 101 -0.44 -11.07 -3.70
N SER A 102 -0.25 -12.01 -4.63
CA SER A 102 -1.33 -12.65 -5.38
C SER A 102 -2.39 -13.30 -4.48
N ASP A 103 -1.98 -13.87 -3.35
CA ASP A 103 -2.87 -14.57 -2.42
C ASP A 103 -3.76 -13.55 -1.69
N SER A 104 -3.16 -12.44 -1.25
CA SER A 104 -3.89 -11.35 -0.62
C SER A 104 -4.88 -10.64 -1.56
N ILE A 105 -4.59 -10.56 -2.87
CA ILE A 105 -5.51 -9.94 -3.85
C ILE A 105 -6.86 -10.66 -3.85
N LYS A 106 -6.87 -12.00 -3.82
CA LYS A 106 -8.13 -12.77 -3.77
C LYS A 106 -8.94 -12.40 -2.54
N THR A 107 -8.29 -12.37 -1.38
CA THR A 107 -8.92 -11.96 -0.12
C THR A 107 -9.43 -10.52 -0.17
N ILE A 108 -8.71 -9.61 -0.82
CA ILE A 108 -9.13 -8.22 -1.03
C ILE A 108 -10.39 -8.16 -1.89
N GLN A 109 -10.45 -8.91 -2.99
CA GLN A 109 -11.63 -8.94 -3.87
C GLN A 109 -12.87 -9.46 -3.14
N GLU A 110 -12.73 -10.55 -2.37
CA GLU A 110 -13.81 -11.11 -1.55
C GLU A 110 -14.30 -10.13 -0.47
N LYS A 111 -13.37 -9.35 0.11
CA LYS A 111 -13.65 -8.40 1.18
C LYS A 111 -13.67 -6.95 0.70
N MET A 112 -13.91 -6.71 -0.58
CA MET A 112 -13.79 -5.39 -1.20
C MET A 112 -14.66 -4.34 -0.49
N ASN A 113 -15.85 -4.74 -0.04
CA ASN A 113 -16.77 -3.87 0.71
C ASN A 113 -16.13 -3.34 2.01
N VAL A 114 -15.33 -4.15 2.71
CA VAL A 114 -14.65 -3.71 3.94
C VAL A 114 -13.68 -2.56 3.65
N PHE A 115 -12.98 -2.61 2.52
CA PHE A 115 -12.05 -1.55 2.11
C PHE A 115 -12.77 -0.29 1.64
N THR A 116 -13.88 -0.42 0.90
CA THR A 116 -14.68 0.73 0.46
C THR A 116 -15.32 1.43 1.63
N ASP A 117 -15.95 0.69 2.54
CA ASP A 117 -16.59 1.25 3.73
C ASP A 117 -15.57 1.96 4.63
N GLU A 118 -14.36 1.40 4.77
CA GLU A 118 -13.28 2.03 5.54
C GLU A 118 -12.70 3.26 4.84
N TRP A 119 -12.68 3.28 3.51
CA TRP A 119 -12.27 4.46 2.75
C TRP A 119 -13.26 5.62 2.91
N GLU A 120 -14.56 5.32 2.88
CA GLU A 120 -15.65 6.29 3.02
C GLU A 120 -15.70 6.96 4.39
N LYS A 121 -15.18 6.32 5.44
CA LYS A 121 -15.08 6.92 6.79
C LYS A 121 -14.16 8.16 6.87
N GLY A 122 -13.35 8.45 5.84
CA GLY A 122 -12.51 9.64 5.86
C GLY A 122 -11.46 9.61 6.99
N GLU A 123 -11.13 10.73 7.62
CA GLU A 123 -9.99 10.78 8.56
C GLU A 123 -10.20 10.02 9.88
N ILE A 124 -11.42 9.58 10.21
CA ILE A 124 -11.72 8.79 11.42
C ILE A 124 -11.52 7.27 11.21
N ARG A 125 -11.09 6.86 10.02
CA ARG A 125 -10.85 5.46 9.67
C ARG A 125 -9.79 4.78 10.56
N ASN A 126 -9.89 3.47 10.64
CA ASN A 126 -8.97 2.56 11.31
C ASN A 126 -8.22 1.68 10.32
N HIS A 127 -7.22 0.95 10.82
CA HIS A 127 -6.56 -0.07 10.03
C HIS A 127 -7.44 -1.32 9.98
N ILE A 128 -7.43 -2.01 8.84
CA ILE A 128 -8.10 -3.29 8.67
C ILE A 128 -7.09 -4.37 9.01
N ASN A 129 -7.40 -5.20 10.01
CA ASN A 129 -6.57 -6.34 10.35
C ASN A 129 -7.14 -7.60 9.68
N LEU A 130 -6.45 -8.09 8.65
CA LEU A 130 -6.77 -9.34 7.95
C LEU A 130 -5.71 -10.42 8.22
N LYS A 131 -4.96 -10.26 9.32
CA LYS A 131 -4.16 -11.35 9.91
C LYS A 131 -5.08 -12.36 10.59
N THR A 132 -5.96 -13.01 9.82
CA THR A 132 -6.73 -14.14 10.33
C THR A 132 -5.87 -15.39 10.22
N GLY A 133 -5.67 -16.04 11.36
CA GLY A 133 -4.76 -17.16 11.55
C GLY A 133 -5.23 -18.46 10.92
N ILE A 134 -4.24 -19.31 10.64
CA ILE A 134 -4.35 -20.75 10.85
C ILE A 134 -4.15 -20.99 12.35
#